data_AF-A0AA43LNT3-F1
#
_entry.id   AF-A0AA43LNT3-F1
#
_cell.length_a   1.000
_cell.length_b   1.000
_cell.length_c   1.000
_cell.angle_alpha   90.00
_cell.angle_beta   90.00
_cell.angle_gamma   90.00
#
_symmetry.space_group_name_H-M   'P 1'
#
loop_
_entity.id
_entity.type
_entity.pdbx_description
1 polymer ?
#
loop_
_entity_poly.entity_id
_entity_poly.type
_entity_poly.pdbx_seq_one_letter_code
_entity_poly.pdbx_strand_id
1 'polypeptide(L)'
;MKDVKGVKWNDSESERETVQQDFHMVQTFAADNKVPVHIGEFGAYSAADIDSRARWTTYLARWFEEQGFSWAYWEFSAGFGIYDPVGKTYLTPLVNALLHNPMPEPATTEVSSVYESNFQNNTDGWVLQTQSNTTATQSIANNKLLTEVSTAGTDGWHIQLVKNDIPLEKNQLYRFSFKASSTKPYEVTNYIGRNADPWDAYSGYNQASVTAEETTFTYVFTMNGSGDPAARLAFDLGTISVSATLSLSDIKLEKLQINPVGTEKAAKAEAITHYFSPDQSHLYLLNNKAFTRASVYSLSGSLITKAPLTQELNELNSSQWPSGAYLLLLESKNSKQSLKIWKK
;
A
#
# COMPACT_ATOMS: atom_id res chain seq x y z
N MET A 1 8.43 15.39 -5.54
CA MET A 1 7.74 14.14 -5.90
C MET A 1 8.78 13.20 -6.45
N LYS A 2 8.98 12.00 -5.85
CA LYS A 2 9.80 10.95 -6.46
C LYS A 2 9.21 10.62 -7.85
N ASP A 3 10.06 10.37 -8.83
CA ASP A 3 9.62 10.00 -10.18
C ASP A 3 8.98 8.60 -10.14
N VAL A 4 7.67 8.54 -9.92
CA VAL A 4 6.88 7.30 -9.78
C VAL A 4 6.35 6.77 -11.12
N LYS A 5 6.88 7.27 -12.24
CA LYS A 5 6.50 6.77 -13.57
C LYS A 5 6.84 5.29 -13.70
N GLY A 6 5.84 4.48 -14.06
CA GLY A 6 5.99 3.04 -14.25
C GLY A 6 5.78 2.17 -13.00
N VAL A 7 5.49 2.77 -11.84
CA VAL A 7 5.10 2.01 -10.65
C VAL A 7 3.64 1.57 -10.78
N LYS A 8 3.40 0.26 -10.75
CA LYS A 8 2.05 -0.32 -10.77
C LYS A 8 1.45 -0.31 -9.37
N TRP A 9 0.16 -0.02 -9.30
CA TRP A 9 -0.69 -0.30 -8.14
C TRP A 9 -1.40 -1.64 -8.35
N ASN A 10 -1.19 -2.61 -7.47
CA ASN A 10 -1.62 -4.00 -7.65
C ASN A 10 -2.80 -4.40 -6.76
N ASP A 11 -3.27 -3.48 -5.92
CA ASP A 11 -4.33 -3.73 -4.96
C ASP A 11 -3.92 -4.71 -3.86
N SER A 12 -2.64 -4.70 -3.45
CA SER A 12 -2.15 -5.54 -2.36
C SER A 12 -2.63 -5.02 -0.99
N GLU A 13 -2.62 -5.88 0.02
CA GLU A 13 -2.97 -5.50 1.39
C GLU A 13 -2.10 -4.33 1.89
N SER A 14 -0.79 -4.38 1.66
CA SER A 14 0.14 -3.31 2.03
C SER A 14 -0.12 -1.98 1.30
N GLU A 15 -0.51 -2.02 0.03
CA GLU A 15 -0.88 -0.82 -0.74
C GLU A 15 -2.17 -0.21 -0.19
N ARG A 16 -3.15 -1.05 0.17
CA ARG A 16 -4.40 -0.62 0.82
C ARG A 16 -4.14 -0.03 2.20
N GLU A 17 -3.28 -0.64 3.02
CA GLU A 17 -2.88 -0.14 4.33
C GLU A 17 -2.22 1.23 4.25
N THR A 18 -1.37 1.45 3.24
CA THR A 18 -0.75 2.77 3.00
C THR A 18 -1.82 3.83 2.76
N VAL A 19 -2.80 3.54 1.90
CA VAL A 19 -3.93 4.44 1.67
C VAL A 19 -4.71 4.69 2.96
N GLN A 20 -5.07 3.64 3.70
CA GLN A 20 -5.82 3.78 4.95
C GLN A 20 -5.06 4.64 5.99
N GLN A 21 -3.76 4.45 6.09
CA GLN A 21 -2.89 5.22 6.97
C GLN A 21 -2.85 6.69 6.57
N ASP A 22 -2.79 7.00 5.27
CA ASP A 22 -2.86 8.38 4.77
C ASP A 22 -4.17 9.08 5.17
N PHE A 23 -5.27 8.33 5.26
CA PHE A 23 -6.58 8.86 5.67
C PHE A 23 -6.85 8.82 7.18
N HIS A 24 -5.97 8.23 7.99
CA HIS A 24 -6.18 8.05 9.42
C HIS A 24 -6.42 9.37 10.17
N MET A 25 -5.68 10.42 9.81
CA MET A 25 -5.83 11.75 10.42
C MET A 25 -7.21 12.36 10.10
N VAL A 26 -7.71 12.18 8.87
CA VAL A 26 -9.02 12.68 8.44
C VAL A 26 -10.14 11.94 9.18
N GLN A 27 -10.04 10.62 9.30
CA GLN A 27 -11.00 9.80 10.06
C GLN A 27 -11.07 10.24 11.52
N THR A 28 -9.93 10.40 12.19
CA THR A 28 -9.84 10.85 13.58
C THR A 28 -10.47 12.22 13.76
N PHE A 29 -10.09 13.19 12.92
CA PHE A 29 -10.66 14.54 12.97
C PHE A 29 -12.18 14.54 12.77
N ALA A 30 -12.67 13.79 11.77
CA ALA A 30 -14.10 13.72 11.48
C ALA A 30 -14.91 13.12 12.63
N ALA A 31 -14.37 12.09 13.30
CA ALA A 31 -14.99 11.44 14.45
C ALA A 31 -15.04 12.39 15.67
N ASP A 32 -13.92 13.02 16.01
CA ASP A 32 -13.80 13.93 17.16
C ASP A 32 -14.70 15.16 17.01
N ASN A 33 -14.82 15.67 15.78
CA ASN A 33 -15.58 16.89 15.49
C ASN A 33 -17.00 16.61 14.99
N LYS A 34 -17.38 15.34 14.78
CA LYS A 34 -18.70 14.92 14.28
C LYS A 34 -19.08 15.58 12.95
N VAL A 35 -18.12 15.68 12.03
CA VAL A 35 -18.32 16.29 10.70
C VAL A 35 -18.27 15.23 9.60
N PRO A 36 -19.13 15.31 8.57
CA PRO A 36 -19.04 14.43 7.42
C PRO A 36 -17.81 14.78 6.57
N VAL A 37 -17.29 13.78 5.86
CA VAL A 37 -16.13 13.94 4.96
C VAL A 37 -16.60 13.88 3.50
N HIS A 38 -16.09 14.83 2.71
CA HIS A 38 -16.21 14.82 1.26
C HIS A 38 -14.81 14.79 0.64
N ILE A 39 -14.53 13.77 -0.15
CA ILE A 39 -13.31 13.69 -0.97
C ILE A 39 -13.57 14.48 -2.25
N GLY A 40 -13.10 15.72 -2.28
CA GLY A 40 -13.36 16.64 -3.40
C GLY A 40 -12.78 16.15 -4.72
N GLU A 41 -11.62 15.48 -4.69
CA GLU A 41 -10.95 14.98 -5.88
C GLU A 41 -10.17 13.70 -5.56
N PHE A 42 -10.31 12.69 -6.42
CA PHE A 42 -9.40 11.55 -6.50
C PHE A 42 -9.38 11.05 -7.95
N GLY A 43 -8.23 10.55 -8.38
CA GLY A 43 -8.05 10.00 -9.72
C GLY A 43 -6.62 9.55 -9.94
N ALA A 44 -6.41 8.72 -10.96
CA ALA A 44 -5.08 8.29 -11.39
C ALA A 44 -4.78 8.85 -12.79
N TYR A 45 -3.64 9.54 -12.92
CA TYR A 45 -3.22 10.23 -14.14
C TYR A 45 -2.98 9.23 -15.29
N SER A 46 -3.30 9.64 -16.51
CA SER A 46 -3.21 8.82 -17.74
C SER A 46 -1.79 8.37 -18.12
N ALA A 47 -0.75 8.89 -17.47
CA ALA A 47 0.60 8.34 -17.60
C ALA A 47 0.76 6.95 -16.96
N ALA A 48 -0.13 6.54 -16.05
CA ALA A 48 -0.16 5.19 -15.49
C ALA A 48 -0.93 4.22 -16.39
N ASP A 49 -0.63 2.92 -16.30
CA ASP A 49 -1.35 1.90 -17.06
C ASP A 49 -2.82 1.81 -16.63
N ILE A 50 -3.68 1.45 -17.59
CA ILE A 50 -5.13 1.47 -17.38
C ILE A 50 -5.59 0.47 -16.31
N ASP A 51 -4.85 -0.64 -16.12
CA ASP A 51 -5.22 -1.67 -15.15
C ASP A 51 -4.96 -1.18 -13.72
N SER A 52 -3.82 -0.53 -13.47
CA SER A 52 -3.54 0.14 -12.19
C SER A 52 -4.51 1.29 -11.93
N ARG A 53 -4.82 2.12 -12.94
CA ARG A 53 -5.82 3.18 -12.79
C ARG A 53 -7.19 2.61 -12.39
N ALA A 54 -7.63 1.53 -13.02
CA ALA A 54 -8.91 0.89 -12.74
C ALA A 54 -8.95 0.22 -11.35
N ARG A 55 -7.90 -0.51 -10.96
CA ARG A 55 -7.79 -1.11 -9.61
C ARG A 55 -7.82 -0.04 -8.52
N TRP A 56 -6.97 0.97 -8.64
CA TRP A 56 -6.88 2.05 -7.66
C TRP A 56 -8.19 2.84 -7.54
N THR A 57 -8.81 3.16 -8.68
CA THR A 57 -10.10 3.86 -8.72
C THR A 57 -11.21 3.01 -8.10
N THR A 58 -11.22 1.70 -8.36
CA THR A 58 -12.20 0.77 -7.76
C THR A 58 -12.04 0.76 -6.24
N TYR A 59 -10.82 0.52 -5.76
CA TYR A 59 -10.54 0.43 -4.33
C TYR A 59 -10.95 1.70 -3.60
N LEU A 60 -10.48 2.87 -4.04
CA LEU A 60 -10.82 4.12 -3.35
C LEU A 60 -12.32 4.43 -3.38
N ALA A 61 -12.99 4.26 -4.53
CA ALA A 61 -14.42 4.54 -4.61
C ALA A 61 -15.22 3.66 -3.63
N ARG A 62 -14.87 2.37 -3.52
CA ARG A 62 -15.53 1.44 -2.59
C ARG A 62 -15.13 1.70 -1.14
N TRP A 63 -13.85 1.95 -0.88
CA TRP A 63 -13.35 2.20 0.46
C TRP A 63 -13.92 3.50 1.04
N PHE A 64 -14.01 4.57 0.25
CA PHE A 64 -14.69 5.81 0.66
C PHE A 64 -16.15 5.56 1.02
N GLU A 65 -16.88 4.77 0.24
CA GLU A 65 -18.26 4.41 0.56
C GLU A 65 -18.35 3.57 1.85
N GLU A 66 -17.42 2.64 2.07
CA GLU A 66 -17.30 1.89 3.33
C GLU A 66 -17.02 2.80 4.52
N GLN A 67 -16.26 3.88 4.35
CA GLN A 67 -16.03 4.89 5.39
C GLN A 67 -17.23 5.84 5.58
N GLY A 68 -18.23 5.80 4.68
CA GLY A 68 -19.34 6.75 4.66
C GLY A 68 -18.94 8.13 4.12
N PHE A 69 -17.83 8.21 3.40
CA PHE A 69 -17.36 9.44 2.76
C PHE A 69 -18.08 9.63 1.42
N SER A 70 -18.49 10.85 1.14
CA SER A 70 -18.89 11.24 -0.21
C SER A 70 -17.65 11.55 -1.05
N TRP A 71 -17.73 11.42 -2.37
CA TRP A 71 -16.56 11.64 -3.25
C TRP A 71 -16.96 12.23 -4.61
N ALA A 72 -16.02 12.92 -5.23
CA ALA A 72 -16.07 13.34 -6.63
C ALA A 72 -14.80 12.89 -7.37
N TYR A 73 -14.99 12.27 -8.55
CA TYR A 73 -13.88 11.76 -9.35
C TYR A 73 -13.26 12.88 -10.19
N TRP A 74 -11.95 13.03 -10.09
CA TRP A 74 -11.16 13.89 -10.95
C TRP A 74 -10.53 13.03 -12.06
N GLU A 75 -10.87 13.19 -13.33
CA GLU A 75 -11.76 14.19 -13.93
C GLU A 75 -12.62 13.57 -15.04
N PHE A 76 -13.46 14.38 -15.69
CA PHE A 76 -14.34 13.88 -16.74
C PHE A 76 -13.58 13.51 -18.04
N SER A 77 -12.76 14.42 -18.60
CA SER A 77 -12.33 14.30 -20.00
C SER A 77 -10.90 14.72 -20.36
N ALA A 78 -10.02 14.94 -19.38
CA ALA A 78 -8.61 15.26 -19.66
C ALA A 78 -7.65 14.20 -19.07
N GLY A 79 -6.52 14.61 -18.51
CA GLY A 79 -5.43 13.73 -18.09
C GLY A 79 -5.83 12.65 -17.10
N PHE A 80 -6.90 12.83 -16.32
CA PHE A 80 -7.43 11.81 -15.40
C PHE A 80 -8.76 11.20 -15.87
N GLY A 81 -9.26 11.70 -17.01
CA GLY A 81 -10.59 11.48 -17.59
C GLY A 81 -11.10 10.04 -17.57
N ILE A 82 -12.42 9.88 -17.44
CA ILE A 82 -13.16 8.66 -17.84
C ILE A 82 -13.74 8.75 -19.26
N TYR A 83 -13.63 9.89 -19.93
CA TYR A 83 -14.14 10.15 -21.27
C TYR A 83 -13.01 10.62 -22.18
N ASP A 84 -12.89 10.02 -23.35
CA ASP A 84 -12.02 10.49 -24.43
C ASP A 84 -12.81 11.48 -25.31
N PRO A 85 -12.50 12.79 -25.27
CA PRO A 85 -13.20 13.80 -26.06
C PRO A 85 -12.89 13.71 -27.57
N VAL A 86 -11.78 13.09 -27.95
CA VAL A 86 -11.38 12.93 -29.37
C VAL A 86 -12.14 11.75 -29.97
N GLY A 87 -12.02 10.58 -29.35
CA GLY A 87 -12.74 9.37 -29.76
C GLY A 87 -14.24 9.41 -29.47
N LYS A 88 -14.68 10.34 -28.62
CA LYS A 88 -16.06 10.45 -28.10
C LYS A 88 -16.54 9.18 -27.39
N THR A 89 -15.64 8.49 -26.72
CA THR A 89 -15.90 7.19 -26.06
C THR A 89 -15.58 7.28 -24.58
N TYR A 90 -16.23 6.43 -23.79
CA TYR A 90 -15.86 6.24 -22.38
C TYR A 90 -14.70 5.26 -22.26
N LEU A 91 -13.80 5.52 -21.31
CA LEU A 91 -12.84 4.56 -20.81
C LEU A 91 -13.58 3.57 -19.89
N THR A 92 -14.15 2.53 -20.51
CA THR A 92 -14.97 1.50 -19.84
C THR A 92 -14.36 0.96 -18.55
N PRO A 93 -13.04 0.69 -18.44
CA PRO A 93 -12.45 0.23 -17.18
C PRO A 93 -12.67 1.20 -16.00
N LEU A 94 -12.60 2.51 -16.24
CA LEU A 94 -12.77 3.53 -15.19
C LEU A 94 -14.24 3.79 -14.89
N VAL A 95 -15.11 3.76 -15.90
CA VAL A 95 -16.56 3.81 -15.68
C VAL A 95 -17.01 2.64 -14.82
N ASN A 96 -16.55 1.42 -15.14
CA ASN A 96 -16.84 0.24 -14.35
C ASN A 96 -16.27 0.36 -12.93
N ALA A 97 -15.05 0.87 -12.75
CA ALA A 97 -14.46 1.10 -11.43
C ALA A 97 -15.35 2.00 -10.54
N LEU A 98 -15.86 3.10 -11.11
CA LEU A 98 -16.68 4.08 -10.38
C LEU A 98 -18.11 3.63 -10.12
N LEU A 99 -18.71 2.84 -11.03
CA LEU A 99 -20.15 2.58 -11.03
C LEU A 99 -20.55 1.13 -10.77
N HIS A 100 -19.68 0.15 -11.05
CA HIS A 100 -20.09 -1.25 -11.20
C HIS A 100 -19.22 -2.25 -10.44
N ASN A 101 -17.91 -2.03 -10.37
CA ASN A 101 -16.99 -2.98 -9.75
C ASN A 101 -17.24 -3.04 -8.23
N PRO A 102 -17.41 -4.24 -7.64
CA PRO A 102 -17.40 -4.39 -6.20
C PRO A 102 -15.98 -4.24 -5.65
N MET A 103 -15.85 -4.13 -4.32
CA MET A 103 -14.55 -4.25 -3.64
C MET A 103 -14.00 -5.67 -3.86
N PRO A 104 -12.83 -5.85 -4.50
CA PRO A 104 -12.22 -7.18 -4.63
C PRO A 104 -11.45 -7.55 -3.35
N GLU A 105 -11.13 -8.84 -3.19
CA GLU A 105 -10.10 -9.27 -2.25
C GLU A 105 -8.74 -8.67 -2.64
N PRO A 106 -7.89 -8.30 -1.67
CA PRO A 106 -6.57 -7.76 -1.98
C PRO A 106 -5.71 -8.79 -2.72
N ALA A 107 -4.81 -8.32 -3.57
CA ALA A 107 -3.83 -9.16 -4.24
C ALA A 107 -2.94 -9.87 -3.19
N THR A 108 -2.82 -11.19 -3.33
CA THR A 108 -1.97 -11.98 -2.45
C THR A 108 -0.52 -11.72 -2.79
N THR A 109 0.29 -11.48 -1.76
CA THR A 109 1.74 -11.29 -1.91
C THR A 109 2.43 -12.57 -1.48
N GLU A 110 2.97 -13.30 -2.45
CA GLU A 110 3.91 -14.38 -2.16
C GLU A 110 5.28 -13.76 -1.88
N VAL A 111 5.88 -14.18 -0.76
CA VAL A 111 7.17 -13.68 -0.31
C VAL A 111 8.18 -14.81 -0.42
N SER A 112 9.27 -14.55 -1.12
CA SER A 112 10.42 -15.48 -1.20
C SER A 112 11.67 -14.80 -0.67
N SER A 113 12.39 -15.48 0.22
CA SER A 113 13.63 -14.98 0.79
C SER A 113 14.73 -14.99 -0.27
N VAL A 114 15.41 -13.86 -0.45
CA VAL A 114 16.58 -13.70 -1.33
C VAL A 114 17.86 -13.72 -0.51
N TYR A 115 17.83 -13.04 0.63
CA TYR A 115 18.95 -12.97 1.56
C TYR A 115 18.48 -12.68 2.98
N GLU A 116 19.13 -13.30 3.97
CA GLU A 116 18.91 -13.06 5.40
C GLU A 116 20.23 -13.00 6.17
N SER A 117 20.31 -12.10 7.14
CA SER A 117 21.36 -12.08 8.16
C SER A 117 20.74 -12.14 9.55
N ASN A 118 21.28 -13.01 10.39
CA ASN A 118 20.93 -13.12 11.81
C ASN A 118 22.13 -13.03 12.74
N PHE A 119 23.36 -12.97 12.19
CA PHE A 119 24.64 -12.81 12.88
C PHE A 119 24.84 -13.77 14.06
N GLN A 120 24.25 -14.96 14.00
CA GLN A 120 24.31 -15.92 15.11
C GLN A 120 25.72 -16.47 15.31
N ASN A 121 26.44 -16.76 14.22
CA ASN A 121 27.71 -17.48 14.27
C ASN A 121 28.87 -16.73 13.61
N ASN A 122 28.60 -15.82 12.68
CA ASN A 122 29.60 -15.05 11.94
C ASN A 122 28.97 -13.76 11.36
N THR A 123 29.69 -13.05 10.50
CA THR A 123 29.24 -11.78 9.92
C THR A 123 28.22 -11.95 8.79
N ASP A 124 27.76 -13.17 8.49
CA ASP A 124 26.89 -13.53 7.37
C ASP A 124 27.39 -13.03 6.00
N GLY A 125 28.71 -12.92 5.87
CA GLY A 125 29.40 -12.44 4.66
C GLY A 125 29.44 -10.91 4.52
N TRP A 126 29.04 -10.16 5.55
CA TRP A 126 29.22 -8.71 5.59
C TRP A 126 30.70 -8.37 5.80
N VAL A 127 31.20 -7.44 4.98
CA VAL A 127 32.59 -6.97 4.99
C VAL A 127 32.61 -5.48 5.31
N LEU A 128 33.41 -5.10 6.30
CA LEU A 128 33.72 -3.72 6.59
C LEU A 128 34.83 -3.22 5.65
N GLN A 129 34.58 -2.12 4.95
CA GLN A 129 35.52 -1.46 4.05
C GLN A 129 35.80 -0.05 4.56
N THR A 130 37.08 0.33 4.61
CA THR A 130 37.50 1.69 5.01
C THR A 130 38.41 2.30 3.94
N GLN A 131 38.27 3.60 3.74
CA GLN A 131 39.00 4.40 2.74
C GLN A 131 39.43 5.75 3.34
N SER A 132 40.24 6.52 2.62
CA SER A 132 40.59 7.90 2.99
C SER A 132 41.13 8.05 4.43
N ASN A 133 41.94 7.08 4.90
CA ASN A 133 42.51 7.00 6.25
C ASN A 133 41.47 6.91 7.39
N THR A 134 40.22 6.56 7.08
CA THR A 134 39.22 6.24 8.10
C THR A 134 39.51 4.91 8.78
N THR A 135 39.03 4.77 10.01
CA THR A 135 39.23 3.56 10.82
C THR A 135 37.94 3.20 11.53
N ALA A 136 37.50 1.97 11.35
CA ALA A 136 36.37 1.37 12.03
C ALA A 136 36.65 -0.11 12.32
N THR A 137 35.95 -0.67 13.30
CA THR A 137 36.01 -2.08 13.63
C THR A 137 34.64 -2.71 13.47
N GLN A 138 34.62 -4.00 13.13
CA GLN A 138 33.41 -4.82 13.03
C GLN A 138 33.52 -5.94 14.07
N SER A 139 32.42 -6.21 14.77
CA SER A 139 32.32 -7.33 15.71
C SER A 139 30.89 -7.87 15.77
N ILE A 140 30.71 -9.00 16.44
CA ILE A 140 29.40 -9.61 16.63
C ILE A 140 29.14 -9.73 18.12
N ALA A 141 27.97 -9.28 18.56
CA ALA A 141 27.49 -9.51 19.92
C ALA A 141 25.96 -9.62 19.90
N ASN A 142 25.42 -10.58 20.66
CA ASN A 142 23.97 -10.78 20.82
C ASN A 142 23.21 -10.89 19.50
N ASN A 143 23.75 -11.64 18.52
CA ASN A 143 23.17 -11.82 17.18
C ASN A 143 23.02 -10.49 16.40
N LYS A 144 23.94 -9.54 16.64
CA LYS A 144 24.00 -8.26 15.93
C LYS A 144 25.40 -8.02 15.41
N LEU A 145 25.47 -7.38 14.24
CA LEU A 145 26.70 -6.87 13.68
C LEU A 145 26.93 -5.46 14.23
N LEU A 146 28.02 -5.28 14.99
CA LEU A 146 28.41 -3.99 15.54
C LEU A 146 29.51 -3.38 14.68
N THR A 147 29.39 -2.08 14.41
CA THR A 147 30.44 -1.29 13.79
C THR A 147 30.74 -0.07 14.63
N GLU A 148 31.98 0.04 15.08
CA GLU A 148 32.47 1.17 15.85
C GLU A 148 33.41 2.01 14.99
N VAL A 149 33.14 3.31 14.88
CA VAL A 149 33.97 4.23 14.09
C VAL A 149 34.92 4.99 15.01
N SER A 150 36.22 4.78 14.80
CA SER A 150 37.28 5.46 15.55
C SER A 150 37.79 6.71 14.85
N THR A 151 37.77 6.73 13.50
CA THR A 151 38.14 7.90 12.69
C THR A 151 37.14 8.03 11.54
N ALA A 152 36.32 9.09 11.58
CA ALA A 152 35.34 9.39 10.54
C ALA A 152 35.98 10.03 9.29
N GLY A 153 35.29 9.94 8.16
CA GLY A 153 35.64 10.57 6.90
C GLY A 153 34.75 11.76 6.56
N THR A 154 35.00 12.37 5.40
CA THR A 154 34.19 13.48 4.87
C THR A 154 32.97 13.01 4.07
N ASP A 155 33.00 11.78 3.55
CA ASP A 155 31.95 11.20 2.73
C ASP A 155 31.44 9.90 3.35
N GLY A 156 30.14 9.63 3.20
CA GLY A 156 29.48 8.47 3.79
C GLY A 156 30.09 7.14 3.34
N TRP A 157 30.53 7.03 2.08
CA TRP A 157 31.11 5.81 1.52
C TRP A 157 32.56 5.56 1.96
N HIS A 158 33.20 6.49 2.70
CA HIS A 158 34.56 6.25 3.21
C HIS A 158 34.62 5.09 4.20
N ILE A 159 33.51 4.77 4.87
CA ILE A 159 33.35 3.55 5.68
C ILE A 159 32.07 2.89 5.19
N GLN A 160 32.16 1.66 4.65
CA GLN A 160 30.99 0.90 4.20
C GLN A 160 30.92 -0.45 4.88
N LEU A 161 29.73 -0.88 5.27
CA LEU A 161 29.41 -2.30 5.43
C LEU A 161 28.80 -2.80 4.14
N VAL A 162 29.39 -3.84 3.56
CA VAL A 162 28.99 -4.36 2.25
C VAL A 162 28.71 -5.85 2.32
N LYS A 163 27.60 -6.27 1.72
CA LYS A 163 27.33 -7.67 1.38
C LYS A 163 27.21 -7.81 -0.13
N ASN A 164 28.15 -8.55 -0.73
CA ASN A 164 28.19 -8.81 -2.17
C ASN A 164 27.31 -10.00 -2.57
N ASP A 165 27.27 -10.28 -3.87
CA ASP A 165 26.63 -11.47 -4.48
C ASP A 165 25.13 -11.57 -4.19
N ILE A 166 24.44 -10.43 -4.34
CA ILE A 166 22.99 -10.32 -4.17
C ILE A 166 22.33 -10.37 -5.55
N PRO A 167 21.60 -11.44 -5.88
CA PRO A 167 20.97 -11.57 -7.19
C PRO A 167 19.68 -10.74 -7.25
N LEU A 168 19.61 -9.87 -8.24
CA LEU A 168 18.43 -9.10 -8.60
C LEU A 168 17.97 -9.47 -10.02
N GLU A 169 16.71 -9.82 -10.16
CA GLU A 169 16.10 -10.15 -11.44
C GLU A 169 15.39 -8.93 -12.02
N LYS A 170 15.43 -8.80 -13.35
CA LYS A 170 14.74 -7.73 -14.07
C LYS A 170 13.25 -7.68 -13.73
N ASN A 171 12.76 -6.47 -13.50
CA ASN A 171 11.35 -6.13 -13.26
C ASN A 171 10.73 -6.82 -12.03
N GLN A 172 11.54 -7.37 -11.13
CA GLN A 172 11.05 -7.98 -9.89
C GLN A 172 10.96 -6.93 -8.78
N LEU A 173 9.94 -7.10 -7.92
CA LEU A 173 9.70 -6.27 -6.76
C LEU A 173 10.39 -6.88 -5.54
N TYR A 174 11.09 -6.06 -4.77
CA TYR A 174 11.83 -6.50 -3.59
C TYR A 174 11.48 -5.64 -2.38
N ARG A 175 11.43 -6.27 -1.20
CA ARG A 175 11.37 -5.61 0.10
C ARG A 175 12.71 -5.80 0.81
N PHE A 176 13.34 -4.69 1.19
CA PHE A 176 14.51 -4.71 2.04
C PHE A 176 14.11 -4.24 3.44
N SER A 177 14.50 -4.99 4.46
CA SER A 177 14.31 -4.61 5.85
C SER A 177 15.52 -4.92 6.70
N PHE A 178 15.70 -4.15 7.77
CA PHE A 178 16.75 -4.36 8.76
C PHE A 178 16.37 -3.69 10.07
N LYS A 179 16.92 -4.16 11.18
CA LYS A 179 16.86 -3.50 12.48
C LYS A 179 18.16 -2.76 12.74
N ALA A 180 18.06 -1.54 13.25
CA ALA A 180 19.22 -0.74 13.61
C ALA A 180 19.03 0.01 14.93
N SER A 181 20.12 0.17 15.66
CA SER A 181 20.27 1.15 16.74
C SER A 181 21.70 1.69 16.77
N SER A 182 21.90 2.86 17.38
CA SER A 182 23.22 3.45 17.55
C SER A 182 23.35 4.18 18.88
N THR A 183 24.54 4.13 19.47
CA THR A 183 24.85 4.84 20.73
C THR A 183 24.80 6.36 20.60
N LYS A 184 24.86 6.89 19.36
CA LYS A 184 24.66 8.31 19.04
C LYS A 184 23.72 8.42 17.84
N PRO A 185 22.76 9.37 17.83
CA PRO A 185 21.87 9.56 16.69
C PRO A 185 22.64 9.82 15.39
N TYR A 186 22.23 9.17 14.30
CA TYR A 186 22.90 9.28 13.01
C TYR A 186 21.99 8.91 11.83
N GLU A 187 22.21 9.55 10.69
CA GLU A 187 21.55 9.22 9.42
C GLU A 187 22.39 8.22 8.64
N VAL A 188 21.91 6.98 8.53
CA VAL A 188 22.59 5.92 7.78
C VAL A 188 22.03 5.88 6.35
N THR A 189 22.87 6.16 5.37
CA THR A 189 22.53 5.89 3.97
C THR A 189 22.68 4.40 3.68
N ASN A 190 21.68 3.79 3.06
CA ASN A 190 21.67 2.38 2.69
C ASN A 190 21.02 2.14 1.33
N TYR A 191 21.51 1.14 0.61
CA TYR A 191 21.07 0.86 -0.75
C TYR A 191 21.47 -0.53 -1.25
N ILE A 192 20.83 -0.96 -2.34
CA ILE A 192 21.18 -2.11 -3.14
C ILE A 192 21.59 -1.61 -4.53
N GLY A 193 22.79 -1.94 -4.96
CA GLY A 193 23.36 -1.36 -6.19
C GLY A 193 24.49 -2.19 -6.77
N ARG A 194 25.16 -1.64 -7.79
CA ARG A 194 26.30 -2.31 -8.42
C ARG A 194 27.44 -2.53 -7.44
N ASN A 195 28.11 -3.67 -7.62
CA ASN A 195 29.39 -3.98 -6.98
C ASN A 195 30.61 -3.58 -7.87
N ALA A 196 30.40 -2.70 -8.85
CA ALA A 196 31.44 -2.15 -9.71
C ALA A 196 30.99 -0.79 -10.26
N ASP A 197 31.92 -0.08 -10.90
CA ASP A 197 31.63 1.15 -11.67
C ASP A 197 30.43 0.94 -12.62
N PRO A 198 29.47 1.90 -12.70
CA PRO A 198 29.46 3.25 -12.12
C PRO A 198 28.91 3.36 -10.68
N TRP A 199 28.79 2.25 -9.93
CA TRP A 199 28.37 2.22 -8.52
C TRP A 199 26.96 2.76 -8.21
N ASP A 200 26.08 2.78 -9.20
CA ASP A 200 24.70 3.24 -9.05
C ASP A 200 23.85 2.30 -8.17
N ALA A 201 22.89 2.91 -7.47
CA ALA A 201 21.93 2.23 -6.60
C ALA A 201 20.64 1.89 -7.36
N TYR A 202 20.33 0.59 -7.50
CA TYR A 202 19.08 0.11 -8.09
C TYR A 202 17.86 0.40 -7.20
N SER A 203 18.04 0.36 -5.88
CA SER A 203 16.99 0.71 -4.91
C SER A 203 16.81 2.21 -4.69
N GLY A 204 17.67 3.04 -5.32
CA GLY A 204 17.94 4.39 -4.85
C GLY A 204 18.67 4.40 -3.50
N TYR A 205 19.14 5.59 -3.10
CA TYR A 205 19.77 5.83 -1.80
C TYR A 205 18.69 6.13 -0.77
N ASN A 206 18.59 5.28 0.26
CA ASN A 206 17.61 5.42 1.34
C ASN A 206 18.31 5.91 2.61
N GLN A 207 17.64 6.77 3.37
CA GLN A 207 18.14 7.29 4.64
C GLN A 207 17.40 6.60 5.78
N ALA A 208 18.13 6.24 6.84
CA ALA A 208 17.57 5.72 8.08
C ALA A 208 18.07 6.57 9.26
N SER A 209 17.14 7.26 9.92
CA SER A 209 17.40 8.01 11.16
C SER A 209 17.54 7.04 12.33
N VAL A 210 18.77 6.63 12.64
CA VAL A 210 19.05 5.64 13.69
C VAL A 210 19.30 6.34 15.02
N THR A 211 18.67 5.84 16.08
CA THR A 211 18.83 6.33 17.47
C THR A 211 19.22 5.19 18.40
N ALA A 212 19.28 5.44 19.72
CA ALA A 212 19.55 4.40 20.70
C ALA A 212 18.45 3.33 20.79
N GLU A 213 17.23 3.66 20.34
CA GLU A 213 16.12 2.72 20.28
C GLU A 213 16.22 1.85 19.03
N GLU A 214 16.15 0.53 19.21
CA GLU A 214 16.14 -0.40 18.09
C GLU A 214 14.86 -0.25 17.27
N THR A 215 15.03 0.11 16.00
CA THR A 215 13.94 0.37 15.07
C THR A 215 14.07 -0.52 13.85
N THR A 216 12.95 -1.05 13.37
CA THR A 216 12.89 -1.77 12.08
C THR A 216 12.69 -0.76 10.95
N PHE A 217 13.59 -0.75 9.99
CA PHE A 217 13.48 0.02 8.76
C PHE A 217 13.08 -0.90 7.61
N THR A 218 12.21 -0.44 6.74
CA THR A 218 11.71 -1.22 5.60
C THR A 218 11.44 -0.31 4.40
N TYR A 219 11.74 -0.78 3.21
CA TYR A 219 11.29 -0.17 1.96
C TYR A 219 11.16 -1.20 0.85
N VAL A 220 10.44 -0.82 -0.19
CA VAL A 220 10.22 -1.63 -1.39
C VAL A 220 10.83 -0.92 -2.60
N PHE A 221 11.46 -1.69 -3.49
CA PHE A 221 11.96 -1.18 -4.76
C PHE A 221 11.74 -2.21 -5.88
N THR A 222 11.67 -1.72 -7.12
CA THR A 222 11.61 -2.58 -8.32
C THR A 222 12.96 -2.53 -9.03
N MET A 223 13.49 -3.70 -9.42
CA MET A 223 14.70 -3.77 -10.24
C MET A 223 14.38 -3.40 -11.69
N ASN A 224 14.40 -2.10 -12.01
CA ASN A 224 14.04 -1.58 -13.34
C ASN A 224 15.11 -1.85 -14.43
N GLY A 225 16.33 -2.21 -14.02
CA GLY A 225 17.44 -2.53 -14.92
C GLY A 225 17.31 -3.91 -15.58
N SER A 226 18.38 -4.39 -16.23
CA SER A 226 18.42 -5.70 -16.90
C SER A 226 18.46 -6.92 -15.95
N GLY A 227 18.45 -6.69 -14.64
CA GLY A 227 18.89 -7.67 -13.64
C GLY A 227 20.39 -7.59 -13.41
N ASP A 228 20.83 -8.04 -12.23
CA ASP A 228 22.22 -8.05 -11.78
C ASP A 228 22.43 -9.28 -10.86
N PRO A 229 23.20 -10.29 -11.28
CA PRO A 229 23.41 -11.49 -10.45
C PRO A 229 24.37 -11.26 -9.28
N ALA A 230 25.08 -10.12 -9.23
CA ALA A 230 26.16 -9.85 -8.29
C ALA A 230 26.08 -8.44 -7.69
N ALA A 231 24.86 -7.94 -7.47
CA ALA A 231 24.66 -6.66 -6.79
C ALA A 231 25.19 -6.72 -5.34
N ARG A 232 25.30 -5.56 -4.71
CA ARG A 232 25.67 -5.44 -3.29
C ARG A 232 24.62 -4.69 -2.49
N LEU A 233 24.42 -5.12 -1.24
CA LEU A 233 23.79 -4.32 -0.18
C LEU A 233 24.90 -3.48 0.47
N ALA A 234 24.64 -2.20 0.72
CA ALA A 234 25.60 -1.30 1.34
C ALA A 234 24.96 -0.43 2.42
N PHE A 235 25.70 -0.21 3.50
CA PHE A 235 25.45 0.85 4.50
C PHE A 235 26.65 1.78 4.55
N ASP A 236 26.42 3.07 4.35
CA ASP A 236 27.43 4.12 4.36
C ASP A 236 27.52 4.77 5.75
N LEU A 237 28.69 4.63 6.37
CA LEU A 237 28.94 4.96 7.78
C LEU A 237 30.06 5.99 7.95
N GLY A 238 30.65 6.46 6.85
CA GLY A 238 31.84 7.31 6.85
C GLY A 238 31.69 8.60 7.65
N THR A 239 30.49 9.16 7.73
CA THR A 239 30.22 10.42 8.44
C THR A 239 29.64 10.22 9.84
N ILE A 240 29.58 8.98 10.35
CA ILE A 240 29.09 8.72 11.71
C ILE A 240 30.02 9.35 12.74
N SER A 241 29.44 9.85 13.83
CA SER A 241 30.20 10.44 14.92
C SER A 241 31.22 9.45 15.48
N VAL A 242 32.45 9.90 15.72
CA VAL A 242 33.50 9.09 16.35
C VAL A 242 33.02 8.53 17.69
N SER A 243 33.42 7.28 17.98
CA SER A 243 33.00 6.47 19.13
C SER A 243 31.49 6.17 19.17
N ALA A 244 30.76 6.36 18.07
CA ALA A 244 29.45 5.76 17.91
C ALA A 244 29.61 4.28 17.53
N THR A 245 28.71 3.46 18.08
CA THR A 245 28.57 2.06 17.69
C THR A 245 27.23 1.93 16.98
N LEU A 246 27.24 1.55 15.71
CA LEU A 246 26.05 1.12 14.99
C LEU A 246 25.86 -0.38 15.23
N SER A 247 24.63 -0.78 15.53
CA SER A 247 24.21 -2.17 15.65
C SER A 247 23.20 -2.49 14.55
N LEU A 248 23.43 -3.55 13.79
CA LEU A 248 22.52 -4.06 12.75
C LEU A 248 22.10 -5.50 13.05
N SER A 249 20.84 -5.83 12.80
CA SER A 249 20.30 -7.20 12.94
C SER A 249 19.10 -7.42 12.01
N ASP A 250 18.68 -8.68 11.85
CA ASP A 250 17.44 -9.05 11.13
C ASP A 250 17.38 -8.44 9.72
N ILE A 251 18.50 -8.49 8.99
CA ILE A 251 18.60 -7.93 7.65
C ILE A 251 17.97 -8.92 6.67
N LYS A 252 16.99 -8.47 5.89
CA LYS A 252 16.28 -9.30 4.92
C LYS A 252 16.15 -8.58 3.60
N LEU A 253 16.41 -9.32 2.53
CA LEU A 253 15.95 -8.99 1.19
C LEU A 253 14.98 -10.08 0.76
N GLU A 254 13.77 -9.67 0.43
CA GLU A 254 12.69 -10.57 0.04
C GLU A 254 12.21 -10.17 -1.35
N LYS A 255 12.01 -11.15 -2.23
CA LYS A 255 11.34 -10.97 -3.51
C LYS A 255 9.84 -11.10 -3.27
N LEU A 256 9.10 -10.10 -3.72
CA LEU A 256 7.66 -10.03 -3.64
C LEU A 256 7.08 -10.41 -5.00
N GLN A 257 6.34 -11.51 -5.03
CA GLN A 257 5.49 -11.82 -6.16
C GLN A 257 4.08 -11.41 -5.79
N ILE A 258 3.64 -10.29 -6.38
CA ILE A 258 2.24 -9.92 -6.29
C ILE A 258 1.52 -10.79 -7.29
N ASN A 259 0.70 -11.70 -6.78
CA ASN A 259 -0.26 -12.39 -7.60
C ASN A 259 -1.48 -11.47 -7.65
N PRO A 260 -1.62 -10.64 -8.71
CA PRO A 260 -2.89 -9.97 -8.90
C PRO A 260 -3.95 -11.07 -8.88
N VAL A 261 -5.07 -10.82 -8.20
CA VAL A 261 -6.22 -11.71 -8.35
C VAL A 261 -6.53 -11.73 -9.84
N GLY A 262 -6.08 -12.79 -10.52
CA GLY A 262 -6.50 -13.08 -11.87
C GLY A 262 -8.01 -13.17 -11.81
N THR A 263 -8.68 -12.91 -12.92
CA THR A 263 -10.06 -13.33 -13.09
C THR A 263 -10.14 -14.86 -13.14
N GLU A 264 -9.62 -15.59 -12.15
CA GLU A 264 -10.39 -16.69 -11.65
C GLU A 264 -11.65 -16.05 -11.09
N LYS A 265 -12.81 -16.54 -11.56
CA LYS A 265 -14.03 -16.35 -10.80
C LYS A 265 -13.71 -16.84 -9.39
N ALA A 266 -13.36 -15.94 -8.48
CA ALA A 266 -13.65 -16.11 -7.07
C ALA A 266 -15.06 -16.68 -7.08
N ALA A 267 -15.23 -17.89 -6.53
CA ALA A 267 -16.54 -18.53 -6.47
C ALA A 267 -17.48 -17.44 -5.96
N LYS A 268 -18.36 -16.93 -6.84
CA LYS A 268 -19.08 -15.68 -6.61
C LYS A 268 -19.67 -15.81 -5.21
N ALA A 269 -19.19 -15.00 -4.26
CA ALA A 269 -20.09 -14.57 -3.21
C ALA A 269 -21.29 -14.02 -4.00
N GLU A 270 -22.44 -14.68 -3.88
CA GLU A 270 -23.59 -14.35 -4.71
C GLU A 270 -23.87 -12.86 -4.51
N ALA A 271 -23.70 -12.08 -5.58
CA ALA A 271 -23.85 -10.64 -5.48
C ALA A 271 -25.21 -10.33 -4.85
N ILE A 272 -25.22 -9.38 -3.91
CA ILE A 272 -26.46 -8.93 -3.29
C ILE A 272 -27.40 -8.51 -4.40
N THR A 273 -28.50 -9.23 -4.52
CA THR A 273 -29.56 -8.88 -5.45
C THR A 273 -30.59 -8.08 -4.70
N HIS A 274 -31.01 -6.96 -5.26
CA HIS A 274 -32.04 -6.13 -4.65
C HIS A 274 -33.09 -5.77 -5.68
N TYR A 275 -34.34 -5.65 -5.24
CA TYR A 275 -35.43 -5.15 -6.07
C TYR A 275 -36.52 -4.55 -5.20
N PHE A 276 -37.18 -3.52 -5.73
CA PHE A 276 -38.40 -3.01 -5.12
C PHE A 276 -39.59 -3.88 -5.53
N SER A 277 -40.55 -4.06 -4.63
CA SER A 277 -41.86 -4.65 -4.94
C SER A 277 -42.54 -3.90 -6.10
N PRO A 278 -43.46 -4.52 -6.85
CA PRO A 278 -44.14 -3.86 -7.96
C PRO A 278 -44.84 -2.54 -7.57
N ASP A 279 -45.40 -2.47 -6.36
CA ASP A 279 -46.03 -1.28 -5.77
C ASP A 279 -45.04 -0.32 -5.09
N GLN A 280 -43.74 -0.62 -5.13
CA GLN A 280 -42.65 0.15 -4.52
C GLN A 280 -42.77 0.33 -3.00
N SER A 281 -43.56 -0.52 -2.32
CA SER A 281 -43.75 -0.47 -0.86
C SER A 281 -42.63 -1.17 -0.09
N HIS A 282 -41.89 -2.10 -0.70
CA HIS A 282 -40.82 -2.86 -0.06
C HIS A 282 -39.57 -2.95 -0.94
N LEU A 283 -38.40 -2.91 -0.32
CA LEU A 283 -37.12 -3.27 -0.94
C LEU A 283 -36.73 -4.66 -0.43
N TYR A 284 -36.59 -5.62 -1.33
CA TYR A 284 -36.12 -6.96 -1.04
C TYR A 284 -34.62 -7.07 -1.27
N LEU A 285 -33.94 -7.79 -0.37
CA LEU A 285 -32.52 -8.10 -0.44
C LEU A 285 -32.35 -9.62 -0.49
N LEU A 286 -31.61 -10.12 -1.48
CA LEU A 286 -31.27 -11.53 -1.59
C LEU A 286 -29.75 -11.68 -1.42
N ASN A 287 -29.32 -12.87 -1.02
CA ASN A 287 -27.91 -13.24 -0.82
C ASN A 287 -27.20 -12.42 0.28
N ASN A 288 -27.97 -11.85 1.20
CA ASN A 288 -27.52 -10.94 2.28
C ASN A 288 -27.14 -11.65 3.59
N LYS A 289 -27.01 -12.97 3.62
CA LYS A 289 -26.78 -13.76 4.84
C LYS A 289 -25.50 -13.38 5.61
N ALA A 290 -24.54 -12.76 4.94
CA ALA A 290 -23.29 -12.28 5.56
C ALA A 290 -23.48 -10.99 6.38
N PHE A 291 -24.64 -10.35 6.31
CA PHE A 291 -24.92 -9.06 6.93
C PHE A 291 -26.01 -9.19 7.99
N THR A 292 -25.87 -8.42 9.07
CA THR A 292 -26.82 -8.41 10.20
C THR A 292 -27.64 -7.12 10.24
N ARG A 293 -27.37 -6.17 9.35
CA ARG A 293 -28.02 -4.86 9.32
C ARG A 293 -28.02 -4.25 7.93
N ALA A 294 -29.10 -3.55 7.61
CA ALA A 294 -29.22 -2.67 6.46
C ALA A 294 -29.55 -1.25 6.90
N SER A 295 -28.87 -0.26 6.33
CA SER A 295 -29.15 1.16 6.50
C SER A 295 -29.31 1.81 5.13
N VAL A 296 -30.30 2.66 4.93
CA VAL A 296 -30.54 3.35 3.67
C VAL A 296 -30.37 4.84 3.89
N TYR A 297 -29.58 5.48 3.04
CA TYR A 297 -29.31 6.92 3.07
C TYR A 297 -29.78 7.58 1.78
N SER A 298 -30.22 8.84 1.87
CA SER A 298 -30.33 9.70 0.70
C SER A 298 -28.95 9.93 0.08
N LEU A 299 -28.90 10.40 -1.18
CA LEU A 299 -27.63 10.84 -1.78
C LEU A 299 -26.98 12.02 -1.06
N SER A 300 -27.74 12.78 -0.25
CA SER A 300 -27.22 13.83 0.62
C SER A 300 -26.68 13.31 1.97
N GLY A 301 -26.68 11.99 2.19
CA GLY A 301 -26.16 11.34 3.40
C GLY A 301 -27.14 11.29 4.57
N SER A 302 -28.41 11.68 4.40
CA SER A 302 -29.41 11.60 5.46
C SER A 302 -29.94 10.19 5.61
N LEU A 303 -29.99 9.66 6.84
CA LEU A 303 -30.52 8.32 7.12
C LEU A 303 -32.03 8.28 6.87
N ILE A 304 -32.46 7.38 5.97
CA ILE A 304 -33.87 7.14 5.61
C ILE A 304 -34.44 6.02 6.46
N THR A 305 -33.73 4.89 6.55
CA THR A 305 -34.15 3.77 7.39
C THR A 305 -32.96 2.95 7.86
N LYS A 306 -33.15 2.19 8.93
CA LYS A 306 -32.18 1.24 9.48
C LYS A 306 -32.92 0.05 10.06
N ALA A 307 -32.58 -1.16 9.63
CA ALA A 307 -33.22 -2.39 10.07
C ALA A 307 -32.21 -3.52 10.28
N PRO A 308 -32.45 -4.42 11.25
CA PRO A 308 -31.70 -5.66 11.34
C PRO A 308 -32.00 -6.57 10.13
N LEU A 309 -31.04 -7.42 9.77
CA LEU A 309 -31.22 -8.49 8.80
C LEU A 309 -31.13 -9.83 9.53
N THR A 310 -32.07 -10.73 9.25
CA THR A 310 -32.07 -12.11 9.78
C THR A 310 -32.29 -13.10 8.64
N GLN A 311 -32.23 -14.42 8.91
CA GLN A 311 -32.50 -15.42 7.87
C GLN A 311 -33.93 -15.31 7.32
N GLU A 312 -34.87 -14.79 8.12
CA GLU A 312 -36.28 -14.63 7.82
C GLU A 312 -36.63 -13.19 7.37
N LEU A 313 -35.82 -12.20 7.75
CA LEU A 313 -36.12 -10.77 7.52
C LEU A 313 -35.13 -10.16 6.53
N ASN A 314 -35.55 -10.13 5.26
CA ASN A 314 -34.76 -9.71 4.11
C ASN A 314 -35.42 -8.57 3.32
N GLU A 315 -36.31 -7.80 3.96
CA GLU A 315 -37.02 -6.69 3.34
C GLU A 315 -36.98 -5.41 4.19
N LEU A 316 -37.07 -4.27 3.52
CA LEU A 316 -37.16 -2.95 4.13
C LEU A 316 -38.46 -2.28 3.64
N ASN A 317 -39.29 -1.81 4.57
CA ASN A 317 -40.45 -1.00 4.22
C ASN A 317 -39.97 0.32 3.61
N SER A 318 -40.38 0.54 2.37
CA SER A 318 -40.02 1.69 1.55
C SER A 318 -41.22 2.54 1.14
N SER A 319 -42.43 2.25 1.63
CA SER A 319 -43.67 2.97 1.26
C SER A 319 -43.58 4.49 1.40
N GLN A 320 -42.83 4.97 2.39
CA GLN A 320 -42.67 6.39 2.69
C GLN A 320 -41.43 7.03 2.02
N TRP A 321 -40.63 6.26 1.28
CA TRP A 321 -39.45 6.79 0.61
C TRP A 321 -39.86 7.52 -0.67
N PRO A 322 -39.39 8.74 -0.94
CA PRO A 322 -39.56 9.37 -2.25
C PRO A 322 -39.00 8.53 -3.41
N SER A 323 -39.47 8.76 -4.64
CA SER A 323 -38.80 8.23 -5.82
C SER A 323 -37.39 8.83 -5.95
N GLY A 324 -36.41 8.04 -6.35
CA GLY A 324 -35.03 8.51 -6.55
C GLY A 324 -33.95 7.50 -6.18
N ALA A 325 -32.71 7.98 -6.17
CA ALA A 325 -31.53 7.21 -5.84
C ALA A 325 -31.22 7.23 -4.34
N TYR A 326 -30.78 6.08 -3.84
CA TYR A 326 -30.36 5.89 -2.45
C TYR A 326 -29.06 5.10 -2.36
N LEU A 327 -28.37 5.26 -1.24
CA LEU A 327 -27.25 4.41 -0.84
C LEU A 327 -27.74 3.40 0.20
N LEU A 328 -27.73 2.13 -0.15
CA LEU A 328 -27.94 1.02 0.76
C LEU A 328 -26.60 0.58 1.33
N LEU A 329 -26.52 0.49 2.65
CA LEU A 329 -25.36 0.07 3.39
C LEU A 329 -25.69 -1.18 4.20
N LEU A 330 -24.99 -2.28 3.91
CA LEU A 330 -25.10 -3.56 4.59
C LEU A 330 -23.92 -3.73 5.54
N GLU A 331 -24.19 -4.15 6.77
CA GLU A 331 -23.16 -4.21 7.82
C GLU A 331 -23.28 -5.49 8.63
N SER A 332 -22.13 -6.02 9.02
CA SER A 332 -21.95 -7.06 10.05
C SER A 332 -20.85 -6.61 11.02
N LYS A 333 -20.45 -7.46 11.97
CA LYS A 333 -19.32 -7.16 12.87
C LYS A 333 -18.00 -7.00 12.11
N ASN A 334 -17.83 -7.73 11.00
CA ASN A 334 -16.55 -7.87 10.29
C ASN A 334 -16.64 -7.50 8.80
N SER A 335 -17.80 -7.06 8.30
CA SER A 335 -18.01 -6.82 6.88
C SER A 335 -18.95 -5.66 6.65
N LYS A 336 -18.69 -4.90 5.59
CA LYS A 336 -19.50 -3.77 5.18
C LYS A 336 -19.60 -3.76 3.66
N GLN A 337 -20.78 -3.44 3.12
CA GLN A 337 -20.97 -3.33 1.69
C GLN A 337 -21.96 -2.21 1.37
N SER A 338 -21.63 -1.39 0.38
CA SER A 338 -22.50 -0.33 -0.16
C SER A 338 -23.08 -0.73 -1.52
N LEU A 339 -24.33 -0.34 -1.77
CA LEU A 339 -25.03 -0.53 -3.02
C LEU A 339 -25.81 0.74 -3.36
N LYS A 340 -25.79 1.16 -4.62
CA LYS A 340 -26.72 2.18 -5.12
C LYS A 340 -28.02 1.51 -5.54
N ILE A 341 -29.14 1.99 -5.03
CA ILE A 341 -30.46 1.47 -5.34
C ILE A 341 -31.34 2.60 -5.89
N TRP A 342 -32.29 2.25 -6.76
CA TRP A 342 -33.19 3.21 -7.39
C TRP A 342 -34.65 2.84 -7.14
N LYS A 343 -35.38 3.71 -6.45
CA LYS A 343 -36.83 3.59 -6.26
C LYS A 343 -37.56 4.37 -7.36
N LYS A 344 -38.54 3.74 -8.01
CA LYS A 344 -39.34 4.38 -9.07
C LYS A 344 -40.45 5.24 -8.51
#